data_AF-A0A4S4H805-F1
#
_entry.id   AF-A0A4S4H805-F1
#
_cell.length_a   1.000
_cell.length_b   1.000
_cell.length_c   1.000
_cell.angle_alpha   90.00
_cell.angle_beta   90.00
_cell.angle_gamma   90.00
#
_symmetry.space_group_name_H-M   'P 1'
#
loop_
_entity.id
_entity.type
_entity.pdbx_description
1 polymer ?
#
loop_
_entity_poly.entity_id
_entity_poly.type
_entity_poly.pdbx_seq_one_letter_code
_entity_poly.pdbx_strand_id
1 'polypeptide(L)'
;MKKIYSLLIFCVALMTMAQAVAQESHPGVRYDGSITIDLFGSKTTLENQSVYIVNSADGTSCEFALYDFSLDGESSIGSIEVPNVKIVSGADNIKNYSGAKDGIELAKGDIIANCTLDGTETSDGTMAMNIHVVWVMDPTNPESNVPIEVTFNGKKVPGQTSGIDDIATSADAKVVKVYNQNGMELSEPAKGLNIVVYSNGVTKKVLVK
;
A
#
# COMPACT_ATOMS: atom_id res chain seq x y z
N MET A 1 34.64 -43.42 28.75
CA MET A 1 34.90 -41.96 28.76
C MET A 1 35.54 -41.58 27.43
N LYS A 2 34.92 -40.62 26.71
CA LYS A 2 35.51 -39.58 25.81
C LYS A 2 36.60 -39.99 24.79
N LYS A 3 36.59 -39.66 23.51
CA LYS A 3 35.69 -38.88 22.62
C LYS A 3 35.99 -39.33 21.17
N ILE A 4 34.98 -39.18 20.34
CA ILE A 4 34.87 -39.62 18.96
C ILE A 4 34.76 -38.36 18.10
N TYR A 5 35.58 -38.28 17.01
CA TYR A 5 35.33 -37.59 15.72
C TYR A 5 35.22 -36.06 15.79
N SER A 6 35.35 -35.26 14.73
CA SER A 6 35.88 -35.32 13.37
C SER A 6 35.84 -33.87 12.91
N LEU A 7 36.83 -33.48 12.13
CA LEU A 7 36.95 -32.23 11.38
C LEU A 7 35.65 -31.89 10.63
N LEU A 8 35.11 -30.65 10.75
CA LEU A 8 34.23 -30.05 9.75
C LEU A 8 34.15 -28.51 9.91
N ILE A 9 34.87 -27.81 9.04
CA ILE A 9 34.50 -26.59 8.31
C ILE A 9 33.52 -25.65 9.02
N PHE A 10 34.07 -24.59 9.63
CA PHE A 10 33.36 -23.40 10.07
C PHE A 10 33.04 -22.55 8.83
N CYS A 11 31.94 -22.86 8.13
CA CYS A 11 31.31 -21.91 7.21
C CYS A 11 30.76 -20.76 8.05
N VAL A 12 31.47 -19.63 8.05
CA VAL A 12 30.95 -18.35 8.51
C VAL A 12 29.81 -17.97 7.57
N ALA A 13 28.59 -18.38 7.92
CA ALA A 13 27.40 -17.77 7.37
C ALA A 13 27.41 -16.32 7.87
N LEU A 14 27.84 -15.41 6.99
CA LEU A 14 27.46 -14.01 7.04
C LEU A 14 25.94 -13.98 6.89
N MET A 15 25.23 -14.16 8.01
CA MET A 15 23.90 -13.62 8.16
C MET A 15 24.11 -12.11 8.14
N THR A 16 23.95 -11.53 6.96
CA THR A 16 23.58 -10.13 6.85
C THR A 16 22.29 -10.00 7.64
N MET A 17 22.42 -9.53 8.88
CA MET A 17 21.28 -9.05 9.65
C MET A 17 20.73 -7.91 8.81
N ALA A 18 19.69 -8.21 8.02
CA ALA A 18 18.82 -7.17 7.52
C ALA A 18 18.35 -6.44 8.77
N GLN A 19 18.87 -5.24 8.99
CA GLN A 19 18.27 -4.31 9.91
C GLN A 19 16.88 -4.06 9.33
N ALA A 20 15.90 -4.80 9.85
CA ALA A 20 14.53 -4.35 9.81
C ALA A 20 14.53 -3.07 10.65
N VAL A 21 14.78 -1.95 9.97
CA VAL A 21 14.36 -0.65 10.47
C VAL A 21 12.89 -0.85 10.81
N ALA A 22 12.52 -0.64 12.07
CA ALA A 22 11.14 -0.71 12.48
C ALA A 22 10.40 0.34 11.65
N GLN A 23 9.78 -0.10 10.57
CA GLN A 23 9.02 0.76 9.69
C GLN A 23 7.85 1.27 10.53
N GLU A 24 7.77 2.58 10.74
CA GLU A 24 6.62 3.18 11.40
C GLU A 24 5.36 2.68 10.68
N SER A 25 4.52 1.96 11.43
CA SER A 25 3.35 1.32 10.87
C SER A 25 2.27 2.38 10.74
N HIS A 26 2.18 2.97 9.55
CA HIS A 26 1.09 3.86 9.20
C HIS A 26 -0.18 3.05 8.92
N PRO A 27 -1.37 3.58 9.25
CA PRO A 27 -2.63 2.91 8.95
C PRO A 27 -2.89 2.88 7.43
N GLY A 28 -3.64 1.88 6.97
CA GLY A 28 -4.13 1.80 5.58
C GLY A 28 -3.33 0.87 4.67
N VAL A 29 -3.77 0.79 3.40
CA VAL A 29 -3.08 0.07 2.34
C VAL A 29 -1.88 0.89 1.93
N ARG A 30 -0.69 0.31 1.99
CA ARG A 30 0.54 0.91 1.49
C ARG A 30 0.72 0.71 -0.02
N TYR A 31 1.13 1.77 -0.69
CA TYR A 31 1.60 1.75 -2.07
C TYR A 31 3.04 2.29 -2.10
N ASP A 32 3.95 1.55 -2.73
CA ASP A 32 5.36 1.92 -2.86
C ASP A 32 5.67 2.38 -4.28
N GLY A 33 6.48 3.43 -4.40
CA GLY A 33 6.78 4.03 -5.69
C GLY A 33 7.74 5.21 -5.60
N SER A 34 7.54 6.17 -6.49
CA SER A 34 8.29 7.42 -6.53
C SER A 34 7.35 8.62 -6.51
N ILE A 35 7.83 9.73 -5.95
CA ILE A 35 7.19 11.03 -6.13
C ILE A 35 8.05 11.90 -7.03
N THR A 36 7.42 12.64 -7.92
CA THR A 36 8.05 13.74 -8.66
C THR A 36 7.45 15.04 -8.17
N ILE A 37 8.30 15.95 -7.73
CA ILE A 37 7.94 17.26 -7.20
C ILE A 37 8.37 18.29 -8.23
N ASP A 38 7.43 19.12 -8.68
CA ASP A 38 7.70 20.28 -9.53
C ASP A 38 7.49 21.55 -8.72
N LEU A 39 8.60 22.25 -8.47
CA LEU A 39 8.61 23.55 -7.82
C LEU A 39 9.15 24.57 -8.83
N PHE A 40 8.28 25.48 -9.29
CA PHE A 40 8.62 26.50 -10.30
C PHE A 40 9.23 25.96 -11.62
N GLY A 41 8.78 24.78 -12.07
CA GLY A 41 9.30 24.12 -13.28
C GLY A 41 10.54 23.25 -13.02
N SER A 42 11.12 23.34 -11.82
CA SER A 42 12.23 22.48 -11.41
C SER A 42 11.69 21.17 -10.86
N LYS A 43 11.96 20.07 -11.57
CA LYS A 43 11.50 18.73 -11.20
C LYS A 43 12.56 17.97 -10.42
N THR A 44 12.16 17.42 -9.28
CA THR A 44 12.93 16.48 -8.47
C THR A 44 12.15 15.18 -8.35
N THR A 45 12.78 14.05 -8.62
CA THR A 45 12.18 12.72 -8.40
C THR A 45 12.83 12.05 -7.21
N LEU A 46 12.01 11.61 -6.26
CA LEU A 46 12.42 10.87 -5.07
C LEU A 46 11.89 9.44 -5.17
N GLU A 47 12.81 8.48 -5.13
CA GLU A 47 12.52 7.04 -5.20
C GLU A 47 12.24 6.46 -3.81
N ASN A 48 11.60 5.30 -3.77
CA ASN A 48 11.28 4.56 -2.53
C ASN A 48 10.35 5.30 -1.57
N GLN A 49 9.42 6.08 -2.13
CA GLN A 49 8.39 6.77 -1.38
C GLN A 49 7.15 5.88 -1.22
N SER A 50 6.35 6.17 -0.20
CA SER A 50 5.12 5.44 0.07
C SER A 50 3.94 6.39 0.30
N VAL A 51 2.77 5.99 -0.18
CA VAL A 51 1.48 6.59 0.22
C VAL A 51 0.59 5.53 0.85
N TYR A 52 -0.38 5.99 1.64
CA TYR A 52 -1.27 5.14 2.39
C TYR A 52 -2.73 5.51 2.14
N ILE A 53 -3.58 4.49 1.97
CA ILE A 53 -5.02 4.64 1.73
C ILE A 53 -5.79 3.93 2.83
N VAL A 54 -6.53 4.68 3.65
CA VAL A 54 -7.46 4.11 4.65
C VAL A 54 -8.87 4.18 4.08
N ASN A 55 -9.38 3.06 3.55
CA ASN A 55 -10.73 3.02 2.99
C ASN A 55 -11.81 3.12 4.06
N SER A 56 -12.91 3.80 3.74
CA SER A 56 -14.15 3.70 4.49
C SER A 56 -14.72 2.28 4.41
N ALA A 57 -15.55 1.91 5.38
CA ALA A 57 -16.17 0.59 5.44
C ALA A 57 -17.05 0.26 4.21
N ASP A 58 -17.58 1.28 3.54
CA ASP A 58 -18.38 1.14 2.32
C ASP A 58 -17.56 1.20 1.01
N GLY A 59 -16.25 1.46 1.10
CA GLY A 59 -15.34 1.55 -0.05
C GLY A 59 -15.59 2.73 -0.98
N THR A 60 -16.45 3.69 -0.61
CA THR A 60 -16.79 4.86 -1.45
C THR A 60 -15.94 6.09 -1.16
N SER A 61 -15.17 6.05 -0.08
CA SER A 61 -14.24 7.12 0.30
C SER A 61 -13.00 6.55 0.98
N CYS A 62 -11.96 7.35 1.11
CA CYS A 62 -10.79 7.02 1.90
C CYS A 62 -10.14 8.26 2.53
N GLU A 63 -9.22 8.00 3.44
CA GLU A 63 -8.16 8.94 3.80
C GLU A 63 -6.92 8.62 2.97
N PHE A 64 -6.40 9.64 2.29
CA PHE A 64 -5.09 9.57 1.63
C PHE A 64 -4.04 10.17 2.56
N ALA A 65 -2.89 9.52 2.69
CA ALA A 65 -1.76 10.06 3.44
C ALA A 65 -0.43 9.85 2.70
N LEU A 66 0.33 10.93 2.58
CA LEU A 66 1.75 10.96 2.25
C LEU A 66 2.50 11.47 3.49
N TYR A 67 3.03 10.53 4.27
CA TYR A 67 3.81 10.83 5.47
C TYR A 67 5.23 11.23 5.11
N ASP A 68 5.88 11.95 6.02
CA ASP A 68 7.27 12.38 5.90
C ASP A 68 7.62 13.03 4.55
N PHE A 69 6.68 13.84 4.06
CA PHE A 69 6.86 14.58 2.82
C PHE A 69 8.11 15.45 2.90
N SER A 70 8.95 15.36 1.88
CA SER A 70 10.21 16.09 1.77
C SER A 70 10.33 16.67 0.36
N LEU A 71 10.84 17.90 0.25
CA LEU A 71 11.08 18.55 -1.04
C LEU A 71 12.38 18.08 -1.71
N ASP A 72 13.33 17.59 -0.92
CA ASP A 72 14.68 17.21 -1.35
C ASP A 72 15.04 15.74 -1.05
N GLY A 73 14.19 15.04 -0.30
CA GLY A 73 14.42 13.66 0.14
C GLY A 73 15.34 13.55 1.36
N GLU A 74 15.78 14.67 1.94
CA GLU A 74 16.65 14.69 3.12
C GLU A 74 15.89 15.10 4.37
N SER A 75 15.10 16.18 4.27
CA SER A 75 14.39 16.74 5.42
C SER A 75 12.88 16.63 5.24
N SER A 76 12.23 15.88 6.14
CA SER A 76 10.77 15.85 6.26
C SER A 76 10.26 17.23 6.68
N ILE A 77 9.28 17.73 5.94
CA ILE A 77 8.54 18.97 6.22
C ILE A 77 7.12 18.67 6.74
N GLY A 78 6.77 17.42 7.02
CA GLY A 78 5.48 17.05 7.59
C GLY A 78 4.72 16.06 6.73
N SER A 79 3.42 15.92 6.97
CA SER A 79 2.56 14.94 6.32
C SER A 79 1.45 15.63 5.53
N ILE A 80 1.13 15.08 4.37
CA ILE A 80 -0.02 15.50 3.57
C ILE A 80 -1.10 14.44 3.76
N GLU A 81 -2.11 14.78 4.54
CA GLU A 81 -3.24 13.89 4.85
C GLU A 81 -4.53 14.54 4.35
N VAL A 82 -5.22 13.88 3.42
CA VAL A 82 -6.48 14.35 2.81
C VAL A 82 -7.60 13.39 3.22
N PRO A 83 -8.53 13.82 4.10
CA PRO A 83 -9.65 12.99 4.52
C PRO A 83 -10.77 13.02 3.47
N ASN A 84 -11.69 12.06 3.56
CA ASN A 84 -12.92 12.00 2.74
C ASN A 84 -12.66 12.09 1.22
N VAL A 85 -11.53 11.57 0.76
CA VAL A 85 -11.24 11.42 -0.67
C VAL A 85 -12.29 10.50 -1.27
N LYS A 86 -13.03 11.00 -2.25
CA LYS A 86 -14.08 10.25 -2.93
C LYS A 86 -13.47 9.19 -3.84
N ILE A 87 -14.04 7.98 -3.81
CA ILE A 87 -13.67 6.88 -4.70
C ILE A 87 -14.83 6.62 -5.66
N VAL A 88 -14.54 6.63 -6.96
CA VAL A 88 -15.49 6.27 -8.02
C VAL A 88 -14.89 5.18 -8.89
N SER A 89 -15.52 4.00 -8.89
CA SER A 89 -15.20 2.94 -9.85
C SER A 89 -15.65 3.37 -11.25
N GLY A 90 -14.70 3.57 -12.15
CA GLY A 90 -14.91 3.89 -13.55
C GLY A 90 -14.97 2.64 -14.44
N ALA A 91 -14.79 2.84 -15.75
CA ALA A 91 -14.66 1.75 -16.70
C ALA A 91 -13.48 0.81 -16.33
N ASP A 92 -13.60 -0.46 -16.72
CA ASP A 92 -12.56 -1.49 -16.52
C ASP A 92 -12.11 -1.69 -15.06
N ASN A 93 -12.97 -1.36 -14.09
CA ASN A 93 -12.68 -1.42 -12.65
C ASN A 93 -11.51 -0.53 -12.20
N ILE A 94 -11.23 0.55 -12.94
CA ILE A 94 -10.28 1.58 -12.51
C ILE A 94 -10.97 2.43 -11.44
N LYS A 95 -10.37 2.51 -10.24
CA LYS A 95 -10.83 3.42 -9.19
C LYS A 95 -10.29 4.81 -9.48
N ASN A 96 -11.15 5.82 -9.37
CA ASN A 96 -10.78 7.23 -9.48
C ASN A 96 -10.92 7.88 -8.10
N TYR A 97 -9.88 8.58 -7.68
CA TYR A 97 -9.78 9.28 -6.41
C TYR A 97 -9.91 10.78 -6.66
N SER A 98 -10.71 11.47 -5.86
CA SER A 98 -10.79 12.94 -5.89
C SER A 98 -11.08 13.49 -4.50
N GLY A 99 -10.27 14.44 -4.05
CA GLY A 99 -10.39 15.01 -2.71
C GLY A 99 -9.69 16.36 -2.59
N ALA A 100 -9.93 17.04 -1.47
CA ALA A 100 -9.27 18.30 -1.16
C ALA A 100 -9.19 18.52 0.34
N LYS A 101 -8.18 19.27 0.77
CA LYS A 101 -8.04 19.76 2.15
C LYS A 101 -7.31 21.08 2.14
N ASP A 102 -7.91 22.06 2.81
CA ASP A 102 -7.29 23.36 3.04
C ASP A 102 -6.56 23.37 4.39
N GLY A 103 -5.55 24.24 4.52
CA GLY A 103 -4.87 24.50 5.79
C GLY A 103 -3.99 23.35 6.30
N ILE A 104 -3.33 22.62 5.42
CA ILE A 104 -2.29 21.66 5.77
C ILE A 104 -1.06 22.42 6.26
N GLU A 105 -0.62 22.14 7.48
CA GLU A 105 0.58 22.72 8.06
C GLU A 105 1.81 21.87 7.71
N LEU A 106 2.77 22.46 7.02
CA LEU A 106 4.08 21.89 6.71
C LEU A 106 5.19 22.78 7.29
N ALA A 107 6.40 22.27 7.34
CA ALA A 107 7.57 22.92 7.91
C ALA A 107 7.28 23.51 9.32
N LYS A 108 6.60 22.73 10.17
CA LYS A 108 6.19 23.14 11.53
C LYS A 108 5.29 24.39 11.56
N GLY A 109 4.46 24.58 10.54
CA GLY A 109 3.52 25.70 10.44
C GLY A 109 4.05 26.89 9.65
N ASP A 110 5.31 26.86 9.20
CA ASP A 110 5.87 27.91 8.32
C ASP A 110 5.22 27.88 6.93
N ILE A 111 4.69 26.72 6.52
CA ILE A 111 3.96 26.54 5.27
C ILE A 111 2.52 26.16 5.62
N ILE A 112 1.57 27.01 5.22
CA ILE A 112 0.14 26.69 5.24
C ILE A 112 -0.27 26.42 3.79
N ALA A 113 -0.69 25.20 3.50
CA ALA A 113 -0.97 24.77 2.14
C ALA A 113 -2.39 24.24 1.97
N ASN A 114 -2.95 24.47 0.79
CA ASN A 114 -4.16 23.79 0.34
C ASN A 114 -3.75 22.67 -0.60
N CYS A 115 -4.48 21.55 -0.57
CA CYS A 115 -4.23 20.42 -1.45
C CYS A 115 -5.51 20.03 -2.17
N THR A 116 -5.42 19.84 -3.48
CA THR A 116 -6.37 19.06 -4.26
C THR A 116 -5.70 17.77 -4.73
N LEU A 117 -6.41 16.66 -4.63
CA LEU A 117 -5.93 15.33 -4.94
C LEU A 117 -6.80 14.73 -6.04
N ASP A 118 -6.18 14.26 -7.12
CA ASP A 118 -6.82 13.44 -8.14
C ASP A 118 -5.95 12.23 -8.44
N GLY A 119 -6.55 11.06 -8.66
CA GLY A 119 -5.73 9.90 -8.99
C GLY A 119 -6.51 8.68 -9.43
N THR A 120 -5.77 7.63 -9.76
CA THR A 120 -6.30 6.38 -10.27
C THR A 120 -5.62 5.18 -9.65
N GLU A 121 -6.37 4.08 -9.52
CA GLU A 121 -5.84 2.75 -9.21
C GLU A 121 -6.43 1.74 -10.18
N THR A 122 -5.56 1.00 -10.87
CA THR A 122 -5.94 -0.10 -11.75
C THR A 122 -6.19 -1.38 -10.96
N SER A 123 -6.86 -2.36 -11.59
CA SER A 123 -7.16 -3.65 -10.96
C SER A 123 -5.92 -4.47 -10.54
N ASP A 124 -4.75 -4.19 -11.12
CA ASP A 124 -3.48 -4.81 -10.74
C ASP A 124 -2.75 -4.07 -9.60
N GLY A 125 -3.40 -3.06 -9.01
CA GLY A 125 -2.88 -2.26 -7.90
C GLY A 125 -1.85 -1.21 -8.30
N THR A 126 -1.73 -0.88 -9.58
CA THR A 126 -0.92 0.26 -10.02
C THR A 126 -1.66 1.55 -9.72
N MET A 127 -0.98 2.49 -9.05
CA MET A 127 -1.56 3.75 -8.58
C MET A 127 -0.80 4.95 -9.16
N ALA A 128 -1.56 5.93 -9.62
CA ALA A 128 -1.04 7.23 -10.02
C ALA A 128 -1.86 8.33 -9.35
N MET A 129 -1.21 9.22 -8.60
CA MET A 129 -1.84 10.32 -7.87
C MET A 129 -1.20 11.65 -8.26
N ASN A 130 -2.02 12.64 -8.54
CA ASN A 130 -1.67 14.04 -8.67
C ASN A 130 -2.11 14.74 -7.39
N ILE A 131 -1.14 15.20 -6.61
CA ILE A 131 -1.29 15.87 -5.34
C ILE A 131 -0.88 17.33 -5.59
N HIS A 132 -1.86 18.15 -5.97
CA HIS A 132 -1.64 19.56 -6.27
C HIS A 132 -1.63 20.34 -4.95
N VAL A 133 -0.45 20.71 -4.49
CA VAL A 133 -0.26 21.45 -3.24
C VAL A 133 -0.01 22.92 -3.58
N VAL A 134 -0.70 23.82 -2.90
CA VAL A 134 -0.56 25.27 -3.08
C VAL A 134 -0.20 25.88 -1.74
N TRP A 135 1.04 26.34 -1.61
CA TRP A 135 1.44 27.14 -0.45
C TRP A 135 0.77 28.50 -0.51
N VAL A 136 -0.11 28.75 0.47
CA VAL A 136 -0.85 29.99 0.62
C VAL A 136 0.07 31.05 1.22
N MET A 137 0.53 31.98 0.39
CA MET A 137 1.39 33.10 0.81
C MET A 137 0.54 34.28 1.30
N ASP A 138 -0.53 34.58 0.56
CA ASP A 138 -1.53 35.57 0.91
C ASP A 138 -2.92 35.03 0.53
N PRO A 139 -3.78 34.71 1.52
CA PRO A 139 -5.12 34.17 1.24
C PRO A 139 -6.03 35.16 0.49
N THR A 140 -5.66 36.44 0.44
CA THR A 140 -6.40 37.47 -0.29
C THR A 140 -5.85 37.72 -1.70
N ASN A 141 -4.67 37.19 -2.02
CA ASN A 141 -4.02 37.33 -3.32
C ASN A 141 -3.52 35.97 -3.86
N PRO A 142 -4.38 35.22 -4.56
CA PRO A 142 -4.04 33.90 -5.09
C PRO A 142 -2.84 33.86 -6.04
N GLU A 143 -2.52 34.97 -6.72
CA GLU A 143 -1.37 35.06 -7.63
C GLU A 143 -0.02 35.02 -6.89
N SER A 144 -0.02 35.30 -5.58
CA SER A 144 1.18 35.21 -4.74
C SER A 144 1.47 33.80 -4.26
N ASN A 145 0.51 32.87 -4.39
CA ASN A 145 0.64 31.52 -3.89
C ASN A 145 1.64 30.72 -4.72
N VAL A 146 2.31 29.78 -4.07
CA VAL A 146 3.35 28.98 -4.69
C VAL A 146 2.81 27.56 -4.94
N PRO A 147 2.63 27.15 -6.20
CA PRO A 147 2.26 25.78 -6.52
C PRO A 147 3.46 24.84 -6.33
N ILE A 148 3.18 23.69 -5.73
CA ILE A 148 4.09 22.57 -5.52
C ILE A 148 3.36 21.35 -6.10
N GLU A 149 3.63 21.03 -7.35
CA GLU A 149 2.98 19.89 -8.00
C GLU A 149 3.68 18.62 -7.56
N VAL A 150 2.93 17.67 -7.01
CA VAL A 150 3.48 16.37 -6.61
C VAL A 150 2.75 15.27 -7.36
N THR A 151 3.48 14.45 -8.09
CA THR A 151 2.95 13.25 -8.74
C THR A 151 3.53 12.01 -8.07
N PHE A 152 2.69 11.15 -7.53
CA PHE A 152 3.08 9.82 -7.06
C PHE A 152 2.74 8.76 -8.11
N ASN A 153 3.68 7.88 -8.41
CA ASN A 153 3.44 6.68 -9.20
C ASN A 153 3.96 5.48 -8.41
N GLY A 154 3.11 4.50 -8.13
CA GLY A 154 3.49 3.36 -7.32
C GLY A 154 2.60 2.15 -7.49
N LYS A 155 2.88 1.14 -6.68
CA LYS A 155 2.18 -0.15 -6.71
C LYS A 155 1.80 -0.59 -5.31
N LYS A 156 0.59 -1.15 -5.20
CA LYS A 156 0.07 -1.74 -3.97
C LYS A 156 1.04 -2.80 -3.44
N VAL A 157 1.40 -2.70 -2.16
CA VAL A 157 2.23 -3.70 -1.50
C VAL A 157 1.40 -4.98 -1.29
N PRO A 158 1.83 -6.15 -1.82
CA PRO A 158 1.09 -7.39 -1.68
C PRO A 158 0.91 -7.84 -0.22
N GLY A 159 -0.19 -8.52 0.07
CA GLY A 159 -0.46 -9.06 1.41
C GLY A 159 -0.98 -8.03 2.41
N GLN A 160 -1.19 -6.78 2.01
CA GLN A 160 -1.90 -5.78 2.82
C GLN A 160 -3.39 -5.78 2.47
N THR A 161 -4.22 -6.20 3.43
CA THR A 161 -5.68 -6.15 3.33
C THR A 161 -6.19 -5.05 4.26
N SER A 162 -6.73 -3.96 3.71
CA SER A 162 -7.37 -2.91 4.54
C SER A 162 -8.86 -3.14 4.79
N GLY A 163 -9.38 -4.33 4.52
CA GLY A 163 -10.79 -4.66 4.68
C GLY A 163 -11.20 -5.82 3.76
N ILE A 164 -12.48 -6.17 3.81
CA ILE A 164 -13.14 -7.34 3.16
C ILE A 164 -13.18 -7.23 1.61
N ASP A 165 -12.31 -6.44 1.00
CA ASP A 165 -12.28 -6.23 -0.47
C ASP A 165 -11.81 -7.48 -1.25
N ASP A 166 -11.33 -8.50 -0.56
CA ASP A 166 -11.04 -9.81 -1.15
C ASP A 166 -12.02 -10.87 -0.64
N ILE A 167 -13.33 -10.62 -0.76
CA ILE A 167 -14.26 -11.74 -0.93
C ILE A 167 -14.02 -12.25 -2.35
N ALA A 168 -13.02 -13.11 -2.51
CA ALA A 168 -13.03 -14.08 -3.60
C ALA A 168 -14.34 -14.86 -3.46
N THR A 169 -15.33 -14.47 -4.26
CA THR A 169 -16.61 -15.17 -4.30
C THR A 169 -16.30 -16.63 -4.60
N SER A 170 -17.13 -17.54 -4.09
CA SER A 170 -16.87 -18.99 -4.22
C SER A 170 -16.73 -19.47 -5.67
N ALA A 171 -17.06 -18.62 -6.66
CA ALA A 171 -16.92 -18.89 -8.08
C ALA A 171 -15.47 -18.87 -8.58
N ASP A 172 -14.59 -18.02 -8.02
CA ASP A 172 -13.19 -17.86 -8.48
C ASP A 172 -12.18 -18.63 -7.62
N ALA A 173 -12.67 -19.28 -6.57
CA ALA A 173 -11.84 -19.95 -5.58
C ALA A 173 -11.17 -21.20 -6.16
N LYS A 174 -9.83 -21.20 -6.21
CA LYS A 174 -9.03 -22.33 -6.66
C LYS A 174 -8.71 -23.25 -5.48
N VAL A 175 -8.56 -24.55 -5.74
CA VAL A 175 -8.09 -25.51 -4.73
C VAL A 175 -6.61 -25.23 -4.46
N VAL A 176 -6.26 -25.01 -3.19
CA VAL A 176 -4.88 -24.73 -2.76
C VAL A 176 -4.27 -25.95 -2.08
N LYS A 177 -5.03 -26.63 -1.21
CA LYS A 177 -4.60 -27.86 -0.53
C LYS A 177 -5.75 -28.85 -0.39
N VAL A 178 -5.42 -30.13 -0.36
CA VAL A 178 -6.35 -31.22 -0.08
C VAL A 178 -5.79 -32.06 1.05
N TYR A 179 -6.63 -32.43 2.01
CA TYR A 179 -6.27 -33.32 3.11
C TYR A 179 -7.25 -34.49 3.20
N ASN A 180 -6.79 -35.63 3.68
CA ASN A 180 -7.68 -36.70 4.10
C ASN A 180 -8.28 -36.43 5.50
N GLN A 181 -9.18 -37.31 5.94
CA GLN A 181 -9.83 -37.24 7.25
C GLN A 181 -8.87 -37.26 8.46
N ASN A 182 -7.62 -37.71 8.27
CA ASN A 182 -6.59 -37.76 9.31
C ASN A 182 -5.68 -36.51 9.27
N GLY A 183 -5.95 -35.54 8.39
CA GLY A 183 -5.16 -34.33 8.24
C GLY A 183 -3.85 -34.49 7.45
N MET A 184 -3.65 -35.60 6.73
CA MET A 184 -2.50 -35.75 5.83
C MET A 184 -2.79 -35.09 4.48
N GLU A 185 -1.84 -34.29 3.99
CA GLU A 185 -1.94 -33.59 2.70
C GLU A 185 -1.89 -34.58 1.53
N LEU A 186 -2.69 -34.31 0.50
CA LEU A 186 -2.84 -35.10 -0.72
C LEU A 186 -2.57 -34.20 -1.94
N SER A 187 -2.01 -34.77 -3.00
CA SER A 187 -1.81 -34.08 -4.28
C SER A 187 -3.12 -33.83 -5.04
N GLU A 188 -4.14 -34.66 -4.80
CA GLU A 188 -5.47 -34.57 -5.40
C GLU A 188 -6.52 -35.27 -4.52
N PRO A 189 -7.84 -35.00 -4.70
CA PRO A 189 -8.89 -35.65 -3.93
C PRO A 189 -8.91 -37.17 -4.13
N ALA A 190 -8.90 -37.91 -3.02
CA ALA A 190 -8.97 -39.38 -3.02
C ALA A 190 -10.39 -39.87 -2.72
N LYS A 191 -10.70 -41.12 -3.06
CA LYS A 191 -11.98 -41.75 -2.71
C LYS A 191 -12.22 -41.69 -1.19
N GLY A 192 -13.40 -41.22 -0.79
CA GLY A 192 -13.76 -40.99 0.62
C GLY A 192 -13.88 -39.51 0.97
N LEU A 193 -13.82 -39.21 2.28
CA LEU A 193 -13.96 -37.85 2.79
C LEU A 193 -12.63 -37.08 2.68
N ASN A 194 -12.69 -35.94 2.00
CA ASN A 194 -11.58 -35.02 1.83
C ASN A 194 -11.91 -33.68 2.48
N ILE A 195 -10.87 -33.00 2.96
CA ILE A 195 -10.92 -31.62 3.44
C ILE A 195 -10.20 -30.78 2.39
N VAL A 196 -10.94 -29.96 1.65
CA VAL A 196 -10.41 -29.14 0.54
C VAL A 196 -10.33 -27.70 0.99
N VAL A 197 -9.13 -27.13 0.92
CA VAL A 197 -8.85 -25.73 1.26
C VAL A 197 -8.76 -24.92 -0.02
N TYR A 198 -9.54 -23.85 -0.09
CA TYR A 198 -9.61 -22.96 -1.25
C TYR A 198 -8.80 -21.68 -1.03
N SER A 199 -8.45 -21.00 -2.12
CA SER A 199 -7.66 -19.76 -2.12
C SER A 199 -8.33 -18.60 -1.39
N ASN A 200 -9.65 -18.65 -1.20
CA ASN A 200 -10.42 -17.66 -0.46
C ASN A 200 -10.55 -17.98 1.04
N GLY A 201 -9.77 -18.92 1.57
CA GLY A 201 -9.78 -19.33 2.97
C GLY A 201 -10.92 -20.27 3.37
N VAL A 202 -11.88 -20.56 2.48
CA VAL A 202 -12.96 -21.52 2.75
C VAL A 202 -12.39 -22.93 2.77
N THR A 203 -12.83 -23.72 3.75
CA THR A 203 -12.55 -25.17 3.81
C THR A 203 -13.85 -25.94 3.61
N LYS A 204 -13.91 -26.88 2.67
CA LYS A 204 -15.08 -27.75 2.43
C LYS A 204 -14.75 -29.20 2.69
N LYS A 205 -15.73 -29.92 3.26
CA LYS A 205 -15.72 -31.38 3.33
C LYS A 205 -16.32 -31.93 2.04
N VAL A 206 -15.54 -32.64 1.26
CA VAL A 206 -15.93 -33.18 -0.05
C VAL A 206 -15.88 -34.70 -0.01
N LEU A 207 -17.02 -35.34 -0.26
CA LEU A 207 -17.11 -36.79 -0.39
C LEU A 207 -16.92 -37.20 -1.85
N VAL A 208 -15.82 -37.89 -2.15
CA VAL A 208 -15.55 -38.48 -3.47
C VAL A 208 -15.98 -39.94 -3.43
N LYS A 209 -16.91 -40.34 -4.31
CA LYS A 209 -17.49 -41.69 -4.35
C LYS A 209 -16.60 -42.68 -5.09
#